data_AF-A0A538KBM9-F1
#
_entry.id   AF-A0A538KBM9-F1
#
_cell.length_a   1.000
_cell.length_b   1.000
_cell.length_c   1.000
_cell.angle_alpha   90.00
_cell.angle_beta   90.00
_cell.angle_gamma   90.00
#
_symmetry.space_group_name_H-M   'P 1'
#
loop_
_entity.id
_entity.type
_entity.pdbx_description
1 polymer ?
#
loop_
_entity_poly.entity_id
_entity_poly.type
_entity_poly.pdbx_seq_one_letter_code
_entity_poly.pdbx_strand_id
1 'polypeptide(L)'
;MKAAVMPHLKCDACKTRLYRAGSSDGPVHDLCPGCGSPLDPVAELANVVGFRRIGFRDSSAEGGAPGARDRLADRVGDLVAHRAAREVILAEARLDAECWIDDGESLRVEAVPLPRPPTNA
;
A
#
# COMPACT_ATOMS: atom_id res chain seq x y z
N MET A 1 -31.57 24.56 -36.13
CA MET A 1 -30.12 24.70 -35.87
C MET A 1 -29.71 23.58 -34.92
N LYS A 2 -28.90 22.63 -35.38
CA LYS A 2 -28.45 21.49 -34.57
C LYS A 2 -27.26 21.97 -33.74
N ALA A 3 -27.46 22.20 -32.44
CA ALA A 3 -26.35 22.56 -31.56
C ALA A 3 -25.30 21.45 -31.64
N ALA A 4 -24.06 21.81 -31.96
CA ALA A 4 -22.95 20.87 -31.95
C ALA A 4 -22.79 20.38 -30.51
N VAL A 5 -23.17 19.13 -30.23
CA VAL A 5 -22.98 18.51 -28.92
C VAL A 5 -21.49 18.27 -28.77
N MET A 6 -20.80 19.19 -28.09
CA MET A 6 -19.38 19.08 -27.82
C MET A 6 -19.17 18.12 -26.64
N PRO A 7 -18.18 17.21 -26.73
CA PRO A 7 -17.89 16.22 -25.70
C PRO A 7 -17.08 16.81 -24.54
N HIS A 8 -17.40 18.04 -24.11
CA HIS A 8 -16.65 18.75 -23.09
C HIS A 8 -17.55 19.23 -21.96
N LEU A 9 -17.08 19.03 -20.75
CA LEU A 9 -17.69 19.47 -19.51
C LEU A 9 -16.70 20.38 -18.78
N LYS A 10 -17.20 21.41 -18.11
CA LYS A 10 -16.39 22.36 -17.33
C LYS A 10 -16.90 22.45 -15.89
N CYS A 11 -15.98 22.66 -14.96
CA CYS A 11 -16.28 23.01 -13.58
C CYS A 11 -15.84 24.46 -13.37
N ASP A 12 -16.79 25.36 -13.12
CA ASP A 12 -16.47 26.77 -12.88
C ASP A 12 -15.84 27.01 -11.51
N ALA A 13 -16.13 26.16 -10.51
CA ALA A 13 -15.62 26.29 -9.15
C ALA A 13 -14.10 26.06 -9.05
N CYS A 14 -13.57 25.04 -9.72
CA CYS A 14 -12.13 24.71 -9.69
C CYS A 14 -11.42 24.90 -11.04
N LYS A 15 -12.09 25.55 -12.01
CA LYS A 15 -11.59 25.79 -13.36
C LYS A 15 -11.02 24.53 -14.01
N THR A 16 -11.76 23.43 -13.92
CA THR A 16 -11.39 22.13 -14.49
C THR A 16 -12.23 21.83 -15.74
N ARG A 17 -11.64 21.21 -16.76
CA ARG A 17 -12.35 20.66 -17.93
C ARG A 17 -12.19 19.15 -18.02
N LEU A 18 -13.25 18.49 -18.45
CA LEU A 18 -13.33 17.05 -18.68
C LEU A 18 -13.76 16.77 -20.11
N TYR A 19 -13.27 15.66 -20.65
CA TYR A 19 -13.70 15.13 -21.94
C TYR A 19 -14.70 14.01 -21.69
N ARG A 20 -15.89 14.11 -22.28
CA ARG A 20 -16.95 13.10 -22.22
C ARG A 20 -16.96 12.28 -23.50
N ALA A 21 -16.35 11.10 -23.47
CA ALA A 21 -16.37 10.17 -24.58
C ALA A 21 -17.73 9.45 -24.65
N GLY A 22 -18.72 10.02 -25.34
CA GLY A 22 -20.00 9.36 -25.67
C GLY A 22 -21.24 9.89 -24.94
N SER A 23 -22.42 9.55 -25.47
CA SER A 23 -23.73 9.95 -24.94
C SER A 23 -24.00 9.22 -23.62
N SER A 24 -23.96 9.92 -22.50
CA SER A 24 -24.52 9.36 -21.26
C SER A 24 -26.04 9.55 -21.28
N ASP A 25 -26.76 8.45 -21.47
CA ASP A 25 -28.19 8.34 -21.15
C ASP A 25 -28.36 8.05 -19.65
N GLY A 26 -27.92 8.98 -18.80
CA GLY A 26 -28.00 8.81 -17.35
C GLY A 26 -28.18 10.14 -16.61
N PRO A 27 -29.12 10.24 -15.65
CA PRO A 27 -29.34 11.45 -14.85
C PRO A 27 -28.29 11.63 -13.73
N VAL A 28 -27.15 10.94 -13.79
CA VAL A 28 -26.07 11.15 -12.83
C VAL A 28 -25.43 12.48 -13.20
N HIS A 29 -25.74 13.52 -12.44
CA HIS A 29 -25.08 14.81 -12.55
C HIS A 29 -23.57 14.56 -12.54
N ASP A 30 -22.88 14.85 -13.65
CA ASP A 30 -21.44 14.68 -13.72
C ASP A 30 -20.84 15.65 -12.68
N LEU A 31 -20.46 15.13 -11.51
CA LEU A 31 -19.81 15.91 -10.48
C LEU A 31 -18.33 16.03 -10.83
N CYS A 32 -17.75 17.18 -10.54
CA CYS A 32 -16.33 17.43 -10.74
C CYS A 32 -15.52 16.52 -9.81
N PRO A 33 -14.60 15.68 -10.33
CA PRO A 33 -13.77 14.80 -9.51
C PRO A 33 -12.77 15.58 -8.64
N GLY A 34 -12.52 16.86 -8.94
CA GLY A 34 -11.61 17.70 -8.16
C GLY A 34 -12.26 18.33 -6.92
N CYS A 35 -13.50 18.84 -7.05
CA CYS A 35 -14.14 19.63 -6.00
C CYS A 35 -15.59 19.22 -5.67
N GLY A 36 -16.13 18.20 -6.33
CA GLY A 36 -17.50 17.71 -6.13
C GLY A 36 -18.61 18.63 -6.65
N SER A 37 -18.29 19.79 -7.24
CA SER A 37 -19.28 20.70 -7.83
C SER A 37 -19.87 20.14 -9.12
N PRO A 38 -21.13 20.46 -9.46
CA PRO A 38 -21.73 20.05 -10.73
C PRO A 38 -20.94 20.58 -11.93
N LEU A 39 -20.86 19.79 -13.00
CA LEU A 39 -20.21 20.15 -14.24
C LEU A 39 -21.22 20.71 -15.25
N ASP A 40 -20.80 21.76 -15.96
CA ASP A 40 -21.59 22.37 -17.01
C ASP A 40 -21.13 21.88 -18.41
N PRO A 41 -22.06 21.63 -19.33
CA PRO A 41 -21.72 21.34 -20.73
C PRO A 41 -21.10 22.55 -21.42
N VAL A 42 -20.12 22.29 -22.28
CA VAL A 42 -19.40 23.32 -23.02
C VAL A 42 -19.97 23.42 -24.43
N ALA A 43 -20.49 24.57 -24.82
CA ALA A 43 -20.99 24.79 -26.19
C ALA A 43 -19.87 25.15 -27.19
N GLU A 44 -18.80 25.83 -26.73
CA GLU A 44 -17.70 26.32 -27.56
C GLU A 44 -16.35 26.09 -26.88
N LEU A 45 -15.33 25.71 -27.65
CA LEU A 45 -13.97 25.45 -27.13
C LEU A 45 -13.32 26.70 -26.51
N ALA A 46 -13.74 27.91 -26.93
CA ALA A 46 -13.31 29.16 -26.30
C ALA A 46 -13.68 29.20 -24.80
N ASN A 47 -14.78 28.56 -24.40
CA ASN A 47 -15.28 28.56 -23.03
C ASN A 47 -14.50 27.62 -22.08
N VAL A 48 -13.53 26.86 -22.60
CA VAL A 48 -12.62 26.03 -21.80
C VAL A 48 -11.15 26.49 -21.86
N VAL A 49 -10.91 27.66 -22.45
CA VAL A 49 -9.60 28.32 -22.38
C VAL A 49 -9.34 28.72 -20.93
N GLY A 50 -8.16 28.37 -20.40
CA GLY A 50 -7.82 28.57 -18.99
C GLY A 50 -8.31 27.49 -18.03
N PHE A 51 -9.12 26.52 -18.49
CA PHE A 51 -9.53 25.39 -17.65
C PHE A 51 -8.50 24.26 -17.70
N ARG A 52 -8.10 23.74 -16.54
CA ARG A 52 -7.18 22.60 -16.39
C ARG A 52 -7.87 21.32 -16.83
N ARG A 53 -7.29 20.57 -17.77
CA ARG A 53 -7.83 19.25 -18.14
C ARG A 53 -7.50 18.23 -17.04
N ILE A 54 -8.50 17.52 -16.54
CA ILE A 54 -8.29 16.32 -15.73
C ILE A 54 -8.54 15.13 -16.65
N GLY A 55 -7.49 14.46 -17.12
CA GLY A 55 -7.66 13.12 -17.68
C GLY A 55 -8.01 12.15 -16.55
N PHE A 56 -8.61 11.01 -16.85
CA PHE A 56 -8.70 9.88 -15.91
C PHE A 56 -7.31 9.41 -15.38
N ARG A 57 -6.22 9.97 -15.91
CA ARG A 57 -4.84 9.83 -15.42
C ARG A 57 -4.39 10.94 -14.45
N ASP A 58 -5.06 12.10 -14.42
CA ASP A 58 -4.66 13.27 -13.61
C ASP A 58 -5.24 13.27 -12.19
N SER A 59 -6.15 12.35 -11.87
CA SER A 59 -6.41 11.99 -10.46
C SER A 59 -5.19 11.35 -9.80
N SER A 60 -4.13 11.08 -10.57
CA SER A 60 -2.79 10.72 -10.10
C SER A 60 -1.80 11.88 -10.21
N ALA A 61 -2.25 13.12 -10.02
CA ALA A 61 -1.38 14.26 -9.74
C ALA A 61 -0.81 14.21 -8.31
N GLU A 62 -0.43 13.02 -7.85
CA GLU A 62 0.79 12.75 -7.12
C GLU A 62 1.47 11.53 -7.79
N GLY A 63 2.53 11.79 -8.55
CA GLY A 63 3.65 10.84 -8.73
C GLY A 63 3.37 9.44 -9.31
N GLY A 64 2.33 9.22 -10.12
CA GLY A 64 2.06 7.92 -10.75
C GLY A 64 2.93 7.62 -11.96
N ALA A 65 4.25 7.49 -11.78
CA ALA A 65 5.12 6.93 -12.81
C ALA A 65 4.62 5.51 -13.17
N PRO A 66 4.56 5.11 -14.46
CA PRO A 66 4.12 3.78 -14.92
C PRO A 66 5.14 2.69 -14.54
N GLY A 67 5.33 2.51 -13.24
CA GLY A 67 6.32 1.68 -12.57
C GLY A 67 6.28 1.84 -11.04
N ALA A 68 5.48 2.76 -10.49
CA ALA A 68 5.27 2.87 -9.04
C ALA A 68 4.54 1.64 -8.46
N ARG A 69 3.62 1.04 -9.24
CA ARG A 69 2.93 -0.20 -8.87
C ARG A 69 3.88 -1.40 -8.90
N ASP A 70 4.74 -1.48 -9.92
CA ASP A 70 5.75 -2.54 -10.03
C ASP A 70 6.79 -2.42 -8.92
N ARG A 71 7.31 -1.21 -8.65
CA ARG A 71 8.21 -0.94 -7.51
C ARG A 71 7.57 -1.20 -6.15
N LEU A 72 6.24 -1.11 -6.03
CA LEU A 72 5.54 -1.48 -4.81
C LEU A 72 5.45 -3.00 -4.69
N ALA A 73 5.14 -3.71 -5.78
CA ALA A 73 5.13 -5.16 -5.83
C ALA A 73 6.52 -5.74 -5.51
N ASP A 74 7.59 -5.16 -6.08
CA ASP A 74 8.98 -5.56 -5.81
C ASP A 74 9.32 -5.41 -4.32
N ARG A 75 8.99 -4.27 -3.70
CA ARG A 75 9.24 -4.03 -2.27
C ARG A 75 8.45 -4.97 -1.36
N VAL A 76 7.22 -5.31 -1.73
CA VAL A 76 6.43 -6.31 -0.99
C VAL A 76 7.07 -7.70 -1.13
N GLY A 77 7.55 -8.06 -2.33
CA GLY A 77 8.30 -9.28 -2.59
C GLY A 77 9.55 -9.38 -1.69
N ASP A 78 10.35 -8.33 -1.62
CA ASP A 78 11.56 -8.28 -0.79
C ASP A 78 11.25 -8.44 0.71
N LEU A 79 10.18 -7.79 1.20
CA LEU A 79 9.73 -7.91 2.59
C LEU A 79 9.30 -9.34 2.94
N VAL A 80 8.56 -9.99 2.04
CA VAL A 80 8.15 -11.39 2.21
C VAL A 80 9.36 -12.31 2.20
N ALA A 81 10.30 -12.12 1.27
CA ALA A 81 11.53 -12.90 1.19
C ALA A 81 12.41 -12.73 2.45
N HIS A 82 12.57 -11.49 2.93
CA HIS A 82 13.35 -11.22 4.14
C HIS A 82 12.73 -11.85 5.38
N ARG A 83 11.39 -11.83 5.49
CA ARG A 83 10.68 -12.51 6.57
C ARG A 83 10.88 -14.02 6.51
N ALA A 84 10.71 -14.63 5.33
CA ALA A 84 10.91 -16.06 5.16
C ALA A 84 12.35 -16.49 5.53
N ALA A 85 13.36 -15.71 5.13
CA ALA A 85 14.75 -15.96 5.51
C ALA A 85 14.98 -15.90 7.02
N ARG A 86 14.35 -14.94 7.72
CA ARG A 86 14.41 -14.86 9.19
C ARG A 86 13.75 -16.06 9.87
N GLU A 87 12.61 -16.50 9.35
CA GLU A 87 11.90 -17.66 9.89
C GLU A 87 12.73 -18.93 9.77
N VAL A 88 13.47 -19.11 8.67
CA VAL A 88 14.43 -20.21 8.49
C VAL A 88 15.55 -20.14 9.54
N ILE A 89 16.21 -19.00 9.69
CA ILE A 89 17.31 -18.82 10.66
C ILE A 89 16.82 -19.10 12.09
N LEU A 90 15.62 -18.63 12.44
CA LEU A 90 15.04 -18.90 13.76
C LEU A 90 14.70 -20.36 13.97
N ALA A 91 14.21 -21.06 12.92
CA ALA A 91 13.94 -22.49 12.99
C ALA A 91 15.23 -23.28 13.17
N GLU A 92 16.30 -22.94 12.43
CA GLU A 92 17.63 -23.54 12.57
C GLU A 92 18.20 -23.32 13.97
N ALA A 93 18.15 -22.09 14.49
CA ALA A 93 18.62 -21.78 15.83
C ALA A 93 17.84 -22.55 16.92
N ARG A 94 16.54 -22.80 16.70
CA ARG A 94 15.74 -23.63 17.61
C ARG A 94 16.16 -25.09 17.57
N LEU A 95 16.38 -25.64 16.38
CA LEU A 95 16.84 -27.03 16.21
C LEU A 95 18.25 -27.24 16.78
N ASP A 96 19.15 -26.27 16.59
CA ASP A 96 20.49 -26.27 17.21
C ASP A 96 20.34 -26.28 18.74
N ALA A 97 19.58 -25.34 19.31
CA ALA A 97 19.34 -25.30 20.75
C ALA A 97 18.74 -26.61 21.33
N GLU A 98 17.84 -27.27 20.59
CA GLU A 98 17.28 -28.57 20.97
C GLU A 98 18.34 -29.68 20.96
N CYS A 99 19.32 -29.66 20.05
CA CYS A 99 20.40 -30.65 20.00
C CYS A 99 21.34 -30.55 21.21
N TRP A 100 21.60 -29.33 21.70
CA TRP A 100 22.48 -29.11 22.87
C TRP A 100 21.82 -29.54 24.20
N ILE A 101 20.50 -29.75 24.24
CA ILE A 101 19.77 -30.16 25.45
C ILE A 101 19.83 -31.69 25.67
N ASP A 102 19.98 -32.48 24.61
CA ASP A 102 20.00 -33.96 24.71
C ASP A 102 21.35 -34.50 25.27
N ASP A 103 22.45 -33.77 25.07
CA ASP A 103 23.79 -34.15 25.58
C ASP A 103 24.01 -33.83 27.08
N GLY A 104 23.02 -33.23 27.76
CA GLY A 104 23.17 -32.62 29.09
C GLY A 104 22.87 -33.52 30.30
N GLU A 105 22.37 -34.75 30.12
CA GLU A 105 21.95 -35.62 31.23
C GLU A 105 22.96 -36.76 31.51
N SER A 106 24.23 -36.43 31.77
CA SER A 106 25.17 -37.37 32.40
C SER A 106 26.27 -36.73 33.23
N LEU A 107 25.93 -35.71 34.01
CA LEU A 107 26.69 -35.41 35.23
C LEU A 107 25.80 -35.72 36.42
N ARG A 108 25.80 -37.01 36.80
CA ARG A 108 25.43 -37.40 38.16
C ARG A 108 26.35 -36.64 39.10
N VAL A 109 25.86 -35.55 39.67
CA VAL A 109 26.48 -34.93 40.83
C VAL A 109 26.28 -35.92 41.97
N GLU A 110 27.23 -36.86 42.11
CA GLU A 110 27.35 -37.58 43.37
C GLU A 110 27.66 -36.55 44.45
N ALA A 111 26.65 -36.26 45.25
CA ALA A 111 26.78 -35.40 46.41
C ALA A 111 27.77 -36.08 47.37
N VAL A 112 29.02 -35.64 47.35
CA VAL A 112 29.99 -35.98 48.40
C VAL A 112 29.49 -35.35 49.69
N PRO A 113 29.11 -36.14 50.71
CA PRO A 113 28.64 -35.57 51.96
C PRO A 113 29.82 -34.89 52.66
N LEU A 114 29.71 -33.58 52.86
CA LEU A 114 30.64 -32.81 53.70
C LEU A 114 30.53 -33.31 55.16
N PRO A 115 31.66 -33.49 55.87
CA PRO A 115 31.65 -33.91 57.26
C PRO A 115 30.98 -32.83 58.13
N ARG A 116 30.06 -33.27 59.00
CA ARG A 116 29.36 -32.39 59.94
C ARG A 116 30.32 -31.96 61.05
N PRO A 117 30.33 -30.66 61.45
CA PRO A 117 31.16 -30.21 62.55
C PRO A 117 30.67 -30.79 63.89
N PRO A 118 31.57 -31.00 64.87
CA PRO A 118 31.23 -31.62 66.13
C PRO A 118 30.28 -30.74 66.95
N THR A 119 29.20 -31.36 67.41
CA THR A 119 28.27 -30.78 68.38
C THR A 119 28.98 -30.69 69.73
N ASN A 120 29.24 -29.47 70.22
CA ASN A 120 29.60 -29.29 71.62
C ASN A 120 28.36 -29.44 72.51
N ALA A 121 28.57 -30.12 73.64
CA ALA A 121 27.60 -30.69 74.58
C ALA A 121 26.57 -29.72 75.15
#